data_AF-A0A9X0ALX0-F1
#
_entry.id   AF-A0A9X0ALX0-F1
#
_cell.length_a   1.000
_cell.length_b   1.000
_cell.length_c   1.000
_cell.angle_alpha   90.00
_cell.angle_beta   90.00
_cell.angle_gamma   90.00
#
_symmetry.space_group_name_H-M   'P 1'
#
loop_
_entity.id
_entity.type
_entity.pdbx_description
1 polymer ?
#
loop_
_entity_poly.entity_id
_entity_poly.type
_entity_poly.pdbx_seq_one_letter_code
_entity_poly.pdbx_strand_id
1 'polypeptide(L)'
;MPGSLNCTSISSECPVEATVYGYTPSLGLNVFFLVFFVLAAIFHLTTSTRYKTYFFSLAITIGCLGEVVGYLGRILLHANPWSGIGFEIQISCLIFSPSFVVASVYITLQYIVQTFGSEKSRIPARFYT
;
A
#
# COMPACT_ATOMS: atom_id res chain seq x y z
N MET A 1 -5.61 16.63 -30.34
CA MET A 1 -4.50 16.25 -29.44
C MET A 1 -3.31 15.99 -30.33
N PRO A 2 -2.24 16.80 -30.26
CA PRO A 2 -1.09 16.64 -31.13
C PRO A 2 -0.39 15.31 -30.82
N GLY A 3 0.23 14.75 -31.86
CA GLY A 3 0.54 13.34 -32.03
C GLY A 3 1.37 12.67 -30.93
N SER A 4 1.20 11.35 -30.89
CA SER A 4 1.91 10.35 -30.09
C SER A 4 3.43 10.53 -30.10
N LEU A 5 3.95 11.35 -29.18
CA LEU A 5 5.34 11.26 -28.73
C LEU A 5 5.39 10.17 -27.65
N ASN A 6 5.99 9.02 -27.97
CA ASN A 6 6.35 8.00 -26.98
C ASN A 6 7.51 8.51 -26.14
N CYS A 7 7.23 9.45 -25.23
CA CYS A 7 8.21 9.97 -24.29
C CYS A 7 8.58 8.86 -23.29
N THR A 8 9.81 8.36 -23.37
CA THR A 8 10.38 7.35 -22.45
C THR A 8 11.44 7.94 -21.51
N SER A 9 11.86 9.19 -21.73
CA SER A 9 12.82 9.88 -20.88
C SER A 9 12.61 11.40 -20.89
N ILE A 10 13.03 12.07 -19.82
CA ILE A 10 12.94 13.52 -19.67
C ILE A 10 13.93 14.15 -20.66
N SER A 11 13.40 14.91 -21.62
CA SER A 11 14.18 15.61 -22.64
C SER A 11 13.56 16.99 -22.90
N SER A 12 14.26 17.87 -23.61
CA SER A 12 13.74 19.20 -23.98
C SER A 12 12.44 19.14 -24.80
N GLU A 13 12.15 18.00 -25.42
CA GLU A 13 10.91 17.74 -26.19
C GLU A 13 9.78 17.16 -25.32
N CYS A 14 10.11 16.58 -24.15
CA CYS A 14 9.18 15.98 -23.19
C CYS A 14 9.42 16.55 -21.78
N PRO A 15 8.92 17.77 -21.48
CA PRO A 15 9.09 18.43 -20.19
C PRO A 15 8.40 17.66 -19.05
N VAL A 16 8.96 17.73 -17.83
CA VAL A 16 8.43 17.05 -16.63
C VAL A 16 7.05 17.59 -16.24
N GLU A 17 6.76 18.84 -16.63
CA GLU A 17 5.48 19.53 -16.47
C GLU A 17 4.35 18.90 -17.31
N ALA A 18 4.69 18.14 -18.36
CA ALA A 18 3.72 17.39 -19.16
C ALA A 18 3.37 16.01 -18.55
N THR A 19 3.99 15.64 -17.42
CA THR A 19 3.66 14.41 -16.69
C THR A 19 2.55 14.67 -15.67
N VAL A 20 1.76 13.64 -15.35
CA VAL A 20 0.62 13.76 -14.41
C VAL A 20 1.03 14.30 -13.03
N TYR A 21 2.29 14.08 -12.64
CA TYR A 21 2.82 14.51 -11.35
C TYR A 21 3.47 15.90 -11.37
N GLY A 22 4.01 16.38 -12.50
CA GLY A 22 4.74 17.65 -12.56
C GLY A 22 6.04 17.69 -11.73
N TYR A 23 6.45 16.55 -11.15
CA TYR A 23 7.70 16.38 -10.41
C TYR A 23 8.21 14.94 -10.58
N THR A 24 9.53 14.75 -10.51
CA THR A 24 10.12 13.40 -10.46
C THR A 24 9.97 12.82 -9.05
N PRO A 25 9.27 11.68 -8.88
CA PRO A 25 9.13 11.06 -7.56
C PRO A 25 10.50 10.72 -6.96
N SER A 26 10.71 11.02 -5.68
CA SER A 26 11.97 10.70 -5.00
C SER A 26 12.15 9.18 -4.90
N LEU A 27 13.11 8.63 -5.65
CA LEU A 27 13.39 7.19 -5.67
C LEU A 27 13.72 6.65 -4.27
N GLY A 28 14.50 7.40 -3.49
CA GLY A 28 14.92 6.98 -2.15
C GLY A 28 13.76 6.71 -1.19
N LEU A 29 12.76 7.60 -1.12
CA LEU A 29 11.59 7.40 -0.26
C LEU A 29 10.72 6.23 -0.74
N ASN A 30 10.52 6.09 -2.05
CA ASN A 30 9.71 5.00 -2.59
C ASN A 30 10.35 3.63 -2.30
N VAL A 31 11.68 3.51 -2.42
CA VAL A 31 12.43 2.30 -2.06
C VAL A 31 12.37 2.04 -0.55
N PHE A 32 12.50 3.08 0.28
CA PHE A 32 12.38 2.95 1.73
C PHE A 32 11.03 2.35 2.15
N PHE A 33 9.93 2.90 1.66
CA PHE A 33 8.60 2.39 1.99
C PHE A 33 8.36 0.98 1.43
N LEU A 34 8.86 0.69 0.23
CA LEU A 34 8.79 -0.66 -0.33
C LEU A 34 9.47 -1.69 0.59
N VAL A 35 10.71 -1.43 1.00
CA VAL A 35 11.46 -2.32 1.90
C VAL A 35 10.76 -2.42 3.25
N PHE A 36 10.24 -1.32 3.78
CA PHE A 36 9.50 -1.31 5.04
C PHE A 36 8.27 -2.23 4.99
N PHE A 37 7.45 -2.15 3.93
CA PHE A 37 6.26 -3.00 3.82
C PHE A 37 6.59 -4.48 3.55
N VAL A 38 7.69 -4.78 2.86
CA VAL A 38 8.19 -6.16 2.71
C VAL A 38 8.61 -6.73 4.07
N LEU A 39 9.37 -5.98 4.86
CA LEU A 39 9.79 -6.41 6.19
C LEU A 39 8.60 -6.57 7.14
N ALA A 40 7.63 -5.65 7.08
CA ALA A 40 6.38 -5.76 7.83
C ALA A 40 5.59 -7.03 7.45
N ALA A 41 5.48 -7.35 6.16
CA ALA A 41 4.82 -8.57 5.69
C ALA A 41 5.50 -9.84 6.25
N ILE A 42 6.83 -9.91 6.21
CA ILE A 42 7.59 -11.04 6.76
C ILE A 42 7.41 -11.15 8.28
N PHE A 43 7.45 -10.02 8.99
CA PHE A 43 7.23 -9.98 10.43
C PHE A 43 5.83 -10.48 10.81
N HIS A 44 4.79 -10.05 10.09
CA HIS A 44 3.42 -10.50 10.35
C HIS A 44 3.19 -11.97 9.97
N LEU A 45 3.79 -12.46 8.88
CA LEU A 45 3.72 -13.87 8.48
C LEU A 45 4.39 -14.81 9.51
N THR A 46 5.58 -14.44 9.97
CA THR A 46 6.33 -15.22 10.98
C THR A 46 5.60 -15.23 12.33
N THR A 47 5.09 -14.08 12.75
CA THR A 47 4.30 -13.94 13.99
C THR A 47 3.00 -14.72 13.88
N SER A 48 2.28 -14.61 12.77
CA SER A 48 1.01 -15.34 12.57
C SER A 48 1.17 -16.85 12.66
N THR A 49 2.25 -17.41 12.09
CA THR A 49 2.50 -18.85 12.13
C THR A 49 2.71 -19.34 13.57
N ARG A 50 3.33 -18.52 14.43
CA ARG A 50 3.52 -18.86 15.86
C ARG A 50 2.23 -18.74 16.67
N TYR A 51 1.44 -17.68 16.46
CA TYR A 51 0.25 -17.39 17.26
C TYR A 51 -1.06 -17.93 16.65
N LYS A 52 -1.01 -18.58 15.49
CA LYS A 52 -2.15 -19.15 14.75
C LYS A 52 -3.26 -18.14 14.42
N THR A 53 -2.90 -16.86 14.26
CA THR A 53 -3.83 -15.77 13.91
C THR A 53 -3.97 -15.64 12.39
N TYR A 54 -4.63 -16.62 11.76
CA TYR A 54 -4.70 -16.72 10.30
C TYR A 54 -5.46 -15.57 9.64
N PHE A 55 -6.62 -15.17 10.17
CA PHE A 55 -7.45 -14.09 9.59
C PHE A 55 -6.76 -12.73 9.65
N PHE A 56 -6.17 -12.39 10.80
CA PHE A 56 -5.35 -11.18 10.96
C PHE A 56 -4.18 -11.16 9.96
N SER A 57 -3.48 -12.28 9.84
CA SER A 57 -2.34 -12.40 8.92
C SER A 57 -2.73 -12.26 7.47
N LEU A 58 -3.86 -12.83 7.06
CA LEU A 58 -4.33 -12.72 5.69
C LEU A 58 -4.63 -11.25 5.34
N ALA A 59 -5.37 -10.55 6.21
CA ALA A 59 -5.72 -9.15 6.01
C ALA A 59 -4.47 -8.25 5.95
N ILE A 60 -3.56 -8.37 6.92
CA ILE A 60 -2.35 -7.53 6.95
C ILE A 60 -1.39 -7.86 5.81
N THR A 61 -1.26 -9.13 5.43
CA THR A 61 -0.38 -9.54 4.31
C THR A 61 -0.90 -9.02 2.99
N ILE A 62 -2.22 -9.09 2.73
CA ILE A 62 -2.82 -8.53 1.52
C ILE A 62 -2.61 -7.01 1.47
N GLY A 63 -2.79 -6.31 2.59
CA GLY A 63 -2.47 -4.89 2.70
C GLY A 63 -1.01 -4.59 2.36
N CYS A 64 -0.06 -5.25 3.03
CA CYS A 64 1.36 -5.04 2.76
C CYS A 64 1.76 -5.37 1.31
N LEU A 65 1.21 -6.43 0.71
CA LEU A 65 1.43 -6.75 -0.70
C LEU A 65 0.90 -5.66 -1.62
N GLY A 66 -0.28 -5.11 -1.30
CA GLY A 66 -0.86 -3.96 -2.01
C GLY A 66 0.04 -2.74 -1.97
N GLU A 67 0.58 -2.38 -0.81
CA GLU A 67 1.58 -1.29 -0.71
C GLU A 67 2.81 -1.57 -1.56
N VAL A 68 3.37 -2.79 -1.48
CA VAL A 68 4.57 -3.15 -2.26
C VAL A 68 4.32 -2.99 -3.75
N VAL A 69 3.20 -3.46 -4.27
CA VAL A 69 2.83 -3.30 -5.69
C VAL A 69 2.60 -1.82 -6.05
N GLY A 70 1.97 -1.05 -5.16
CA GLY A 70 1.79 0.40 -5.34
C GLY A 70 3.12 1.16 -5.41
N TYR A 71 4.07 0.85 -4.54
CA TYR A 71 5.42 1.43 -4.56
C TYR A 71 6.26 0.95 -5.75
N LEU A 72 6.07 -0.28 -6.23
CA LEU A 72 6.64 -0.74 -7.49
C LEU A 72 6.11 0.09 -8.67
N GLY A 73 4.81 0.40 -8.68
CA GLY A 73 4.21 1.34 -9.65
C GLY A 73 4.90 2.71 -9.61
N ARG A 74 5.22 3.24 -8.42
CA ARG A 74 5.97 4.51 -8.27
C ARG A 74 7.38 4.45 -8.83
N ILE A 75 8.09 3.34 -8.63
CA ILE A 75 9.44 3.13 -9.17
C ILE A 75 9.39 3.01 -10.69
N LEU A 76 8.40 2.30 -11.23
CA LEU A 76 8.19 2.20 -12.67
C LEU A 76 7.87 3.55 -13.30
N LEU A 77 7.07 4.38 -12.61
CA LEU A 77 6.75 5.74 -13.04
C LEU A 77 7.95 6.69 -12.94
N HIS A 78 8.91 6.43 -12.05
CA HIS A 78 10.18 7.15 -12.03
C HIS A 78 11.02 6.85 -13.29
N ALA A 79 11.00 5.60 -13.77
CA ALA A 79 11.71 5.22 -15.00
C ALA A 79 10.99 5.70 -16.27
N ASN A 80 9.65 5.64 -16.32
CA ASN A 80 8.84 6.09 -17.44
C ASN A 80 7.61 6.89 -16.95
N PRO A 81 7.74 8.23 -16.76
CA PRO A 81 6.69 9.09 -16.22
C PRO A 81 5.39 9.15 -17.06
N TRP A 82 5.44 8.74 -18.33
CA TRP A 82 4.31 8.75 -19.26
C TRP A 82 3.59 7.39 -19.37
N SER A 83 4.02 6.38 -18.59
CA SER A 83 3.34 5.08 -18.59
C SER A 83 2.02 5.15 -17.81
N GLY A 84 0.89 5.07 -18.53
CA GLY A 84 -0.44 5.00 -17.91
C GLY A 84 -0.62 3.79 -16.98
N ILE A 85 -0.01 2.66 -17.33
CA ILE A 85 -0.06 1.42 -16.53
C ILE A 85 0.60 1.60 -15.16
N GLY A 86 1.76 2.29 -15.11
CA GLY A 86 2.45 2.56 -13.84
C GLY A 86 1.62 3.44 -12.90
N PHE A 87 0.92 4.43 -13.47
CA PHE A 87 0.03 5.33 -12.74
C PHE A 87 -1.22 4.62 -12.21
N GLU A 88 -1.87 3.80 -13.04
CA GLU A 88 -3.06 3.04 -12.67
C GLU A 88 -2.76 2.04 -11.55
N ILE A 89 -1.65 1.30 -11.64
CA ILE A 89 -1.21 0.36 -10.60
C ILE A 89 -0.92 1.10 -9.29
N GLN A 90 -0.18 2.21 -9.35
CA GLN A 90 0.13 3.01 -8.17
C GLN A 90 -1.13 3.49 -7.45
N ILE A 91 -2.05 4.15 -8.16
CA ILE A 91 -3.25 4.73 -7.53
C ILE A 91 -4.17 3.64 -6.99
N SER A 92 -4.46 2.60 -7.78
CA SER A 92 -5.36 1.55 -7.34
C SER A 92 -4.82 0.83 -6.11
N CYS A 93 -3.58 0.33 -6.16
CA CYS A 93 -3.00 -0.44 -5.07
C CYS A 93 -2.84 0.39 -3.78
N LEU A 94 -2.39 1.64 -3.87
CA LEU A 94 -2.22 2.50 -2.69
C LEU A 94 -3.54 2.95 -2.06
N ILE A 95 -4.65 2.95 -2.80
CA ILE A 95 -5.98 3.27 -2.25
C ILE A 95 -6.59 2.04 -1.58
N PHE A 96 -6.51 0.86 -2.19
CA PHE A 96 -7.13 -0.35 -1.65
C PHE A 96 -6.35 -0.94 -0.47
N SER A 97 -5.02 -0.89 -0.53
CA SER A 97 -4.13 -1.41 0.50
C SER A 97 -4.48 -1.00 1.96
N PRO A 98 -4.62 0.30 2.30
CA PRO A 98 -4.88 0.73 3.68
C PRO A 98 -6.20 0.18 4.23
N SER A 99 -7.17 -0.14 3.37
CA SER A 99 -8.44 -0.74 3.80
C SER A 99 -8.23 -2.12 4.44
N PHE A 100 -7.32 -2.93 3.89
CA PHE A 100 -6.99 -4.25 4.44
C PHE A 100 -6.18 -4.14 5.74
N VAL A 101 -5.30 -3.14 5.84
CA VAL A 101 -4.58 -2.85 7.09
C VAL A 101 -5.58 -2.48 8.19
N VAL A 102 -6.54 -1.60 7.89
CA VAL A 102 -7.60 -1.21 8.85
C VAL A 102 -8.47 -2.41 9.25
N ALA A 103 -8.81 -3.31 8.33
CA ALA A 103 -9.54 -4.54 8.66
C ALA A 103 -8.79 -5.39 9.70
N SER A 104 -7.46 -5.49 9.58
CA SER A 104 -6.64 -6.20 10.57
C SER A 104 -6.67 -5.52 11.96
N VAL A 105 -6.70 -4.18 12.00
CA VAL A 105 -6.81 -3.40 13.25
C VAL A 105 -8.15 -3.65 13.94
N TYR A 106 -9.25 -3.74 13.19
CA TYR A 106 -10.56 -4.04 13.79
C TYR A 106 -10.63 -5.43 14.41
N ILE A 107 -10.01 -6.42 13.77
CA ILE A 107 -9.86 -7.77 14.35
C ILE A 107 -9.07 -7.70 15.66
N THR A 108 -7.95 -6.97 15.69
CA THR A 108 -7.17 -6.79 16.93
C THR A 108 -8.00 -6.11 18.02
N LEU A 109 -8.76 -5.08 17.67
CA LEU A 109 -9.62 -4.36 18.61
C LEU A 109 -10.72 -5.25 19.19
N GLN A 110 -11.31 -6.14 18.38
CA GLN A 110 -12.27 -7.12 18.86
C GLN A 110 -11.68 -8.00 19.97
N TYR A 111 -10.48 -8.53 19.78
CA TYR A 111 -9.80 -9.35 20.80
C TYR A 111 -9.46 -8.55 22.06
N ILE A 112 -9.06 -7.28 21.92
CA ILE A 112 -8.79 -6.39 23.05
C ILE A 112 -10.07 -6.18 23.88
N VAL A 113 -11.19 -5.86 23.23
CA VAL A 113 -12.48 -5.64 23.92
C VAL A 113 -12.96 -6.93 24.62
N GLN A 114 -12.75 -8.10 24.01
CA GLN A 114 -13.07 -9.38 24.66
C GLN A 114 -12.19 -9.66 25.89
N THR A 115 -10.92 -9.24 25.87
CA THR A 115 -9.96 -9.52 26.95
C THR A 115 -10.12 -8.58 28.13
N PHE A 116 -10.31 -7.28 27.89
CA PHE A 116 -10.42 -6.25 28.94
C PHE A 116 -11.86 -6.02 29.44
N GLY A 117 -12.82 -6.73 28.88
CA GLY A 117 -14.24 -6.65 29.22
C GLY A 117 -14.98 -5.57 28.42
N SER A 118 -16.19 -5.91 27.96
CA SER A 118 -17.04 -5.03 27.17
C SER A 118 -17.46 -3.76 27.91
N GLU A 119 -17.38 -3.74 29.24
CA GLU A 119 -17.76 -2.58 30.06
C GLU A 119 -16.85 -1.36 29.86
N LYS A 120 -15.62 -1.57 29.38
CA LYS A 120 -14.66 -0.49 29.12
C LYS A 120 -14.71 0.04 27.68
N SER A 121 -15.50 -0.61 26.80
CA SER A 121 -15.63 -0.21 25.39
C SER A 121 -17.01 0.41 25.12
N ARG A 122 -17.04 1.51 24.36
CA ARG A 122 -18.30 2.16 23.91
C ARG A 122 -19.04 1.32 22.86
N ILE A 123 -18.33 0.45 22.14
CA ILE A 123 -18.88 -0.41 21.09
C ILE A 123 -18.60 -1.87 21.47
N PRO A 124 -19.61 -2.75 21.49
CA PRO A 124 -19.40 -4.15 21.86
C PRO A 124 -18.63 -4.91 20.77
N ALA A 125 -17.85 -5.90 21.19
CA ALA A 125 -16.93 -6.67 20.35
C ALA A 125 -17.55 -7.27 19.08
N ARG A 126 -18.88 -7.51 19.08
CA ARG A 126 -19.62 -8.09 17.95
C ARG A 126 -19.67 -7.18 16.71
N PHE A 127 -19.52 -5.86 16.84
CA PHE A 127 -19.65 -4.93 15.71
C PHE A 127 -18.32 -4.61 14.99
N TYR A 128 -17.20 -5.23 15.39
CA TYR A 128 -15.89 -4.99 14.77
C TYR A 128 -15.55 -5.98 13.64
N THR A 129 -16.34 -7.03 13.45
CA THR A 129 -16.25 -8.04 12.37
C THR A 129 -17.58 -8.14 11.66
#